data_AF-A0A939WWU3-F1
#
_entry.id   AF-A0A939WWU3-F1
#
_cell.length_a   1.000
_cell.length_b   1.000
_cell.length_c   1.000
_cell.angle_alpha   90.00
_cell.angle_beta   90.00
_cell.angle_gamma   90.00
#
_symmetry.space_group_name_H-M   'P 1'
#
loop_
_entity.id
_entity.type
_entity.pdbx_description
1 polymer ?
#
loop_
_entity_poly.entity_id
_entity_poly.type
_entity_poly.pdbx_seq_one_letter_code
_entity_poly.pdbx_strand_id
1 'polypeptide(L)'
;MTRIFRLFVLLLVLAFTTDAVAQAADEIRSTHKVKRKETIFGIARMYDLTIEDLIKANPEMKEPGYELKKGAVINIPVAKPDQKQAAYSEKSVATPAASQTVSVANKTAQADDVRQREIRVGVMLPLHNINGDGKRMVEYYRGILMACDSLKKTGLSINVYAWNTPEEADMSKILQDPAAAKCDIIFGPLYSKQMQVLSDFVEKNDIRLVIPFSINAPQLLTNRNIFQIWQSPTNINEATIVHYLEKFKDYHPVFIDCNDSTSKKGNFTFGLRRQLEGRGIEYGITNLKSKEDAFSKSFSRTQKNMVILNTGRSPELGVAFAKINGLKSNNPSLDISMFGYTEWLMYTRTHLENFYNYDTYIPSHFYYNPLSAQTERLEQKYRWSFHTDMQNALPRFALTGFDHAYFFLKGLHKYGKTFNGAAGMFGYPPVQTPLVFERMGNGGLQNHSLIFVHYTPEHRVETVKF
;
A
#
# COMPACT_ATOMS: atom_id res chain seq x y z
N MET A 1 9.53 33.00 -76.35
CA MET A 1 9.97 32.19 -75.18
C MET A 1 9.62 32.89 -73.87
N THR A 2 8.33 33.03 -73.55
CA THR A 2 7.89 33.93 -72.43
C THR A 2 6.51 33.61 -71.86
N ARG A 3 6.02 32.37 -72.02
CA ARG A 3 4.82 31.86 -71.32
C ARG A 3 5.00 30.44 -70.76
N ILE A 4 5.71 29.57 -71.49
CA ILE A 4 6.00 28.20 -71.05
C ILE A 4 6.98 28.18 -69.85
N PHE A 5 7.96 29.09 -69.82
CA PHE A 5 8.88 29.22 -68.68
C PHE A 5 8.19 29.78 -67.41
N ARG A 6 7.17 30.63 -67.55
CA ARG A 6 6.36 31.13 -66.41
C ARG A 6 5.43 30.04 -65.85
N LEU A 7 4.88 29.18 -66.70
CA LEU A 7 4.09 28.02 -66.27
C LEU A 7 4.97 26.95 -65.58
N PHE A 8 6.21 26.78 -66.04
CA PHE A 8 7.17 25.85 -65.40
C PHE A 8 7.62 26.34 -64.02
N VAL A 9 7.82 27.66 -63.84
CA VAL A 9 8.19 28.25 -62.53
C VAL A 9 7.00 28.31 -61.57
N LEU A 10 5.76 28.47 -62.04
CA LEU A 10 4.55 28.38 -61.19
C LEU A 10 4.24 26.94 -60.75
N LEU A 11 4.52 25.93 -61.59
CA LEU A 11 4.42 24.52 -61.21
C LEU A 11 5.54 24.06 -60.27
N LEU A 12 6.73 24.67 -60.33
CA LEU A 12 7.83 24.40 -59.40
C LEU A 12 7.68 25.07 -58.03
N VAL A 13 6.92 26.18 -57.93
CA VAL A 13 6.59 26.82 -56.64
C VAL A 13 5.36 26.19 -55.97
N LEU A 14 4.48 25.52 -56.73
CA LEU A 14 3.41 24.65 -56.18
C LEU A 14 3.91 23.24 -55.78
N ALA A 15 5.17 22.90 -56.08
CA ALA A 15 5.79 21.62 -55.73
C ALA A 15 6.78 21.68 -54.55
N PHE A 16 6.91 22.82 -53.86
CA PHE A 16 7.80 23.00 -52.71
C PHE A 16 7.14 23.67 -51.49
N THR A 17 5.82 23.53 -51.33
CA THR A 17 5.14 23.76 -50.04
C THR A 17 4.21 22.61 -49.69
N THR A 18 4.74 21.40 -49.76
CA THR A 18 4.27 20.30 -48.92
C THR A 18 5.50 19.62 -48.37
N ASP A 19 6.27 20.36 -47.56
CA ASP A 19 7.00 19.68 -46.49
C ASP A 19 5.92 18.96 -45.69
N ALA A 20 5.94 17.65 -45.85
CA ALA A 20 5.11 16.73 -45.13
C ALA A 20 5.34 16.99 -43.64
N VAL A 21 4.41 17.73 -43.03
CA VAL A 21 3.95 17.36 -41.70
C VAL A 21 3.26 16.01 -41.90
N ALA A 22 4.07 14.96 -42.04
CA ALA A 22 3.67 13.62 -41.69
C ALA A 22 3.50 13.64 -40.17
N GLN A 23 2.42 14.27 -39.73
CA GLN A 23 1.85 13.98 -38.44
C GLN A 23 1.50 12.51 -38.54
N ALA A 24 2.25 11.66 -37.85
CA ALA A 24 1.80 10.31 -37.55
C ALA A 24 0.48 10.48 -36.78
N ALA A 25 -0.64 10.56 -37.49
CA ALA A 25 -1.95 10.31 -36.94
C ALA A 25 -1.87 8.87 -36.45
N ASP A 26 -1.82 8.69 -35.12
CA ASP A 26 -1.85 7.36 -34.54
C ASP A 26 -3.15 6.70 -35.02
N GLU A 27 -3.04 5.70 -35.90
CA GLU A 27 -4.20 5.02 -36.47
C GLU A 27 -5.10 4.52 -35.33
N ILE A 28 -6.36 4.95 -35.31
CA ILE A 28 -7.33 4.55 -34.28
C ILE A 28 -7.80 3.13 -34.62
N ARG A 29 -7.42 2.17 -33.76
CA ARG A 29 -7.82 0.75 -33.85
C ARG A 29 -9.31 0.55 -33.60
N SER A 30 -9.88 1.26 -32.62
CA SER A 30 -11.28 1.14 -32.21
C SER A 30 -11.70 2.28 -31.30
N THR A 31 -12.99 2.38 -30.97
CA THR A 31 -13.48 3.27 -29.91
C THR A 31 -13.98 2.46 -28.71
N HIS A 32 -13.81 2.99 -27.51
CA HIS A 32 -14.21 2.36 -26.27
C HIS A 32 -15.21 3.24 -25.51
N LYS A 33 -16.40 2.69 -25.22
CA LYS A 33 -17.40 3.35 -24.38
C LYS A 33 -17.18 3.01 -22.91
N VAL A 34 -16.76 4.01 -22.14
CA VAL A 34 -16.37 3.90 -20.72
C VAL A 34 -17.53 3.39 -19.87
N LYS A 35 -17.30 2.29 -19.14
CA LYS A 35 -18.21 1.69 -18.15
C LYS A 35 -17.96 2.27 -16.76
N ARG A 36 -18.88 1.98 -15.84
CA ARG A 36 -18.79 2.47 -14.45
C ARG A 36 -17.55 1.88 -13.77
N LYS A 37 -16.72 2.73 -13.16
CA LYS A 37 -15.46 2.40 -12.45
C LYS A 37 -14.27 2.03 -13.35
N GLU A 38 -14.34 2.23 -14.66
CA GLU A 38 -13.16 2.14 -15.50
C GLU A 38 -12.29 3.41 -15.34
N THR A 39 -10.98 3.25 -15.48
CA THR A 39 -9.99 4.33 -15.38
C THR A 39 -9.15 4.35 -16.64
N ILE A 40 -8.51 5.49 -16.94
CA ILE A 40 -7.59 5.62 -18.09
C ILE A 40 -6.52 4.51 -18.06
N PHE A 41 -5.97 4.22 -16.88
CA PHE A 41 -5.03 3.11 -16.68
C PHE A 41 -5.64 1.74 -17.00
N GLY A 42 -6.85 1.46 -16.50
CA GLY A 42 -7.54 0.19 -16.75
C GLY A 42 -7.83 -0.02 -18.24
N ILE A 43 -8.19 1.04 -18.95
CA ILE A 43 -8.46 0.99 -20.39
C ILE A 43 -7.16 0.85 -21.20
N ALA A 44 -6.09 1.59 -20.85
CA ALA A 44 -4.79 1.43 -21.50
C ALA A 44 -4.28 -0.01 -21.37
N ARG A 45 -4.38 -0.60 -20.17
CA ARG A 45 -4.01 -2.00 -19.91
C ARG A 45 -4.88 -2.99 -20.67
N MET A 46 -6.18 -2.71 -20.85
CA MET A 46 -7.10 -3.58 -21.58
C MET A 46 -6.73 -3.71 -23.07
N TYR A 47 -6.21 -2.64 -23.67
CA TYR A 47 -5.83 -2.60 -25.07
C TYR A 47 -4.32 -2.77 -25.33
N ASP A 48 -3.57 -3.08 -24.27
CA ASP A 48 -2.12 -3.27 -24.30
C ASP A 48 -1.34 -2.03 -24.78
N LEU A 49 -1.83 -0.85 -24.37
CA LEU A 49 -1.27 0.46 -24.69
C LEU A 49 -0.56 1.07 -23.47
N THR A 50 0.37 1.98 -23.74
CA THR A 50 0.82 2.90 -22.68
C THR A 50 -0.28 3.93 -22.40
N ILE A 51 -0.28 4.51 -21.19
CA ILE A 51 -1.17 5.64 -20.88
C ILE A 51 -0.90 6.82 -21.80
N GLU A 52 0.38 7.03 -22.16
CA GLU A 52 0.80 8.11 -23.05
C GLU A 52 0.20 7.96 -24.44
N ASP A 53 0.21 6.75 -25.01
CA ASP A 53 -0.42 6.47 -26.31
C ASP A 53 -1.94 6.74 -26.27
N LEU A 54 -2.60 6.29 -25.19
CA LEU A 54 -4.03 6.49 -25.01
C LEU A 54 -4.38 7.98 -24.85
N ILE A 55 -3.60 8.75 -24.09
CA ILE A 55 -3.78 10.20 -23.93
C ILE A 55 -3.46 10.94 -25.23
N LYS A 56 -2.48 10.47 -26.01
CA LYS A 56 -2.14 11.09 -27.29
C LYS A 56 -3.26 10.93 -28.32
N ALA A 57 -3.99 9.82 -28.29
CA ALA A 57 -5.19 9.59 -29.11
C ALA A 57 -6.46 10.29 -28.59
N ASN A 58 -6.43 10.83 -27.35
CA ASN A 58 -7.55 11.53 -26.71
C ASN A 58 -7.05 12.81 -26.00
N PRO A 59 -6.69 13.87 -26.76
CA PRO A 59 -6.05 15.06 -26.21
C PRO A 59 -6.86 15.79 -25.13
N GLU A 60 -8.19 15.64 -25.11
CA GLU A 60 -9.09 16.17 -24.08
C GLU A 60 -8.73 15.67 -22.67
N MET A 61 -8.06 14.52 -22.56
CA MET A 61 -7.58 13.99 -21.28
C MET A 61 -6.49 14.85 -20.62
N LYS A 62 -5.88 15.77 -21.38
CA LYS A 62 -4.85 16.71 -20.87
C LYS A 62 -5.44 17.98 -20.27
N GLU A 63 -6.75 18.20 -20.39
CA GLU A 63 -7.38 19.39 -19.84
C GLU A 63 -7.32 19.39 -18.29
N PRO A 64 -6.99 20.51 -17.65
CA PRO A 64 -6.98 20.61 -16.19
C PRO A 64 -8.34 20.23 -15.60
N GLY A 65 -8.37 19.24 -14.70
CA GLY A 65 -9.60 18.75 -14.08
C GLY A 65 -10.40 17.76 -14.94
N TYR A 66 -9.82 17.22 -16.02
CA TYR A 66 -10.44 16.16 -16.80
C TYR A 66 -10.69 14.91 -15.93
N GLU A 67 -11.95 14.46 -15.90
CA GLU A 67 -12.37 13.21 -15.29
C GLU A 67 -13.00 12.30 -16.34
N LEU A 68 -12.55 11.05 -16.40
CA LEU A 68 -13.11 10.05 -17.30
C LEU A 68 -14.52 9.63 -16.83
N LYS A 69 -15.56 10.19 -17.46
CA LYS A 69 -16.96 9.96 -17.09
C LYS A 69 -17.51 8.67 -17.69
N LYS A 70 -18.38 7.98 -16.93
CA LYS A 70 -19.18 6.85 -17.43
C LYS A 70 -19.95 7.27 -18.68
N GLY A 71 -19.82 6.49 -19.75
CA GLY A 71 -20.50 6.71 -21.02
C GLY A 71 -19.71 7.56 -22.01
N ALA A 72 -18.57 8.13 -21.62
CA ALA A 72 -17.63 8.76 -22.55
C ALA A 72 -17.15 7.74 -23.59
N VAL A 73 -16.93 8.18 -24.83
CA VAL A 73 -16.37 7.36 -25.90
C VAL A 73 -14.98 7.88 -26.18
N ILE A 74 -13.97 7.01 -26.03
CA ILE A 74 -12.56 7.37 -26.23
C ILE A 74 -11.95 6.54 -27.37
N ASN A 75 -11.01 7.13 -28.07
CA ASN A 75 -10.28 6.53 -29.17
C ASN A 75 -9.17 5.61 -28.66
N ILE A 76 -9.04 4.42 -29.23
CA ILE A 76 -8.01 3.44 -28.90
C ILE A 76 -7.05 3.34 -30.09
N PRO A 77 -5.78 3.77 -29.98
CA PRO A 77 -4.80 3.67 -31.06
C PRO A 77 -4.33 2.23 -31.32
N VAL A 78 -3.75 1.98 -32.49
CA VAL A 78 -3.04 0.73 -32.82
C VAL A 78 -1.73 0.68 -32.03
N ALA A 79 -1.49 -0.42 -31.31
CA ALA A 79 -0.26 -0.63 -30.56
C ALA A 79 0.95 -0.78 -31.50
N LYS A 80 2.00 0.03 -31.31
CA LYS A 80 3.24 -0.04 -32.13
C LYS A 80 4.17 -1.13 -31.60
N PRO A 81 4.68 -2.06 -32.44
CA PRO A 81 5.46 -3.22 -31.99
C PRO A 81 6.83 -2.93 -31.34
N ASP A 82 7.43 -1.75 -31.52
CA ASP A 82 8.86 -1.53 -31.23
C ASP A 82 9.21 -0.89 -29.87
N GLN A 83 8.27 -0.78 -28.93
CA GLN A 83 8.57 -0.29 -27.57
C GLN A 83 8.25 -1.30 -26.46
N LYS A 84 8.56 -2.57 -26.69
CA LYS A 84 8.55 -3.59 -25.64
C LYS A 84 9.77 -4.51 -25.73
N GLN A 85 10.80 -4.19 -24.96
CA GLN A 85 11.66 -5.11 -24.19
C GLN A 85 12.97 -4.42 -23.80
N ALA A 86 13.09 -3.97 -22.55
CA ALA A 86 14.33 -3.96 -21.77
C ALA A 86 14.05 -3.42 -20.37
N ALA A 87 13.43 -4.22 -19.49
CA ALA A 87 13.51 -3.98 -18.05
C ALA A 87 13.13 -5.21 -17.20
N TYR A 88 13.50 -6.44 -17.58
CA TYR A 88 13.54 -7.57 -16.63
C TYR A 88 14.55 -8.63 -17.09
N SER A 89 15.77 -8.62 -16.53
CA SER A 89 16.64 -9.80 -16.40
C SER A 89 17.73 -9.59 -15.35
N GLU A 90 17.83 -10.51 -14.39
CA GLU A 90 18.93 -10.66 -13.43
C GLU A 90 20.10 -11.47 -14.01
N LYS A 91 21.36 -11.10 -13.69
CA LYS A 91 22.39 -12.00 -13.08
C LYS A 91 23.78 -11.35 -12.95
N SER A 92 24.29 -11.36 -11.72
CA SER A 92 25.66 -11.62 -11.21
C SER A 92 26.91 -11.38 -12.09
N VAL A 93 27.97 -10.77 -11.51
CA VAL A 93 29.30 -11.38 -11.21
C VAL A 93 30.28 -10.34 -10.63
N ALA A 94 30.98 -10.77 -9.56
CA ALA A 94 32.33 -10.48 -9.02
C ALA A 94 33.09 -9.14 -9.22
N THR A 95 33.83 -8.83 -8.14
CA THR A 95 34.96 -7.90 -7.98
C THR A 95 36.07 -8.08 -9.04
N PRO A 96 36.82 -7.03 -9.41
CA PRO A 96 38.17 -6.88 -8.85
C PRO A 96 38.57 -5.44 -8.48
N ALA A 97 39.67 -5.37 -7.73
CA ALA A 97 40.25 -4.21 -7.08
C ALA A 97 41.05 -3.27 -8.00
N ALA A 98 41.29 -2.09 -7.42
CA ALA A 98 42.43 -1.17 -7.58
C ALA A 98 42.62 -0.42 -8.91
N SER A 99 42.52 0.91 -8.82
CA SER A 99 43.55 1.84 -9.30
C SER A 99 43.37 3.22 -8.62
N GLN A 100 44.36 3.61 -7.81
CA GLN A 100 44.60 4.98 -7.35
C GLN A 100 45.27 5.74 -8.51
N THR A 101 44.80 6.90 -8.93
CA THR A 101 45.26 8.27 -8.59
C THR A 101 44.84 9.07 -9.84
N VAL A 102 44.28 10.28 -9.78
CA VAL A 102 45.00 11.53 -9.54
C VAL A 102 44.03 12.54 -8.91
N SER A 103 44.46 13.09 -7.79
CA SER A 103 43.92 14.25 -7.12
C SER A 103 44.26 15.54 -7.86
N VAL A 104 43.26 16.31 -8.29
CA VAL A 104 43.37 17.79 -8.33
C VAL A 104 42.01 18.39 -7.98
N ALA A 105 41.99 19.09 -6.83
CA ALA A 105 41.10 20.16 -6.40
C ALA A 105 39.66 20.20 -6.96
N ASN A 106 38.69 19.83 -6.10
CA ASN A 106 37.44 20.56 -5.95
C ASN A 106 36.97 20.47 -4.49
N LYS A 107 37.41 21.41 -3.66
CA LYS A 107 36.68 21.78 -2.44
C LYS A 107 35.51 22.66 -2.86
N THR A 108 34.38 22.03 -3.18
CA THR A 108 33.08 22.71 -3.35
C THR A 108 32.01 21.77 -2.84
N ALA A 109 31.38 22.20 -1.73
CA ALA A 109 30.31 21.56 -0.98
C ALA A 109 30.54 20.07 -0.65
N GLN A 110 31.00 19.79 0.58
CA GLN A 110 30.71 18.50 1.19
C GLN A 110 29.19 18.34 1.15
N ALA A 111 28.69 17.43 0.29
CA ALA A 111 27.26 17.23 0.10
C ALA A 111 26.60 17.08 1.47
N ASP A 112 25.50 17.79 1.71
CA ASP A 112 24.70 17.70 2.94
C ASP A 112 24.09 16.30 3.04
N ASP A 113 24.94 15.33 3.38
CA ASP A 113 24.61 13.92 3.40
C ASP A 113 24.14 13.54 4.79
N VAL A 114 22.84 13.22 4.90
CA VAL A 114 22.18 12.79 6.13
C VAL A 114 22.88 11.62 6.84
N ARG A 115 23.72 10.86 6.14
CA ARG A 115 24.52 9.76 6.71
C ARG A 115 25.65 10.22 7.62
N GLN A 116 26.08 11.48 7.51
CA GLN A 116 27.28 12.02 8.18
C GLN A 116 26.95 13.10 9.23
N ARG A 117 25.68 13.32 9.54
CA ARG A 117 25.23 14.33 10.50
C ARG A 117 23.98 13.88 11.26
N GLU A 118 23.48 14.74 12.13
CA GLU A 118 22.17 14.53 12.73
C GLU A 118 21.05 14.46 11.68
N ILE A 119 20.11 13.52 11.88
CA ILE A 119 18.89 13.43 11.09
C ILE A 119 17.85 14.36 11.71
N ARG A 120 17.33 15.29 10.91
CA ARG A 120 16.34 16.29 11.33
C ARG A 120 14.95 15.78 10.97
N VAL A 121 14.17 15.46 11.99
CA VAL A 121 12.86 14.83 11.87
C VAL A 121 11.78 15.82 12.24
N GLY A 122 10.86 16.08 11.32
CA GLY A 122 9.65 16.82 11.59
C GLY A 122 8.47 15.91 11.92
N VAL A 123 7.64 16.31 12.87
CA VAL A 123 6.35 15.67 13.16
C VAL A 123 5.27 16.74 13.07
N MET A 124 4.40 16.61 12.07
CA MET A 124 3.31 17.54 11.77
C MET A 124 1.99 16.77 11.84
N LEU A 125 1.48 16.64 13.07
CA LEU A 125 0.26 15.89 13.39
C LEU A 125 -0.57 16.66 14.42
N PRO A 126 -1.88 16.36 14.59
CA PRO A 126 -2.67 16.92 15.69
C PRO A 126 -2.16 16.40 17.05
N LEU A 127 -1.21 17.08 17.65
CA LEU A 127 -0.58 16.71 18.92
C LEU A 127 -1.31 17.37 20.09
N HIS A 128 -2.54 16.91 20.37
CA HIS A 128 -3.37 17.45 21.44
C HIS A 128 -4.21 16.37 22.12
N ASN A 129 -4.74 16.64 23.33
CA ASN A 129 -5.52 15.66 24.11
C ASN A 129 -7.03 15.97 24.11
N ILE A 130 -7.58 16.44 22.99
CA ILE A 130 -8.99 16.92 22.91
C ILE A 130 -9.93 15.84 22.40
N ASN A 131 -9.60 15.21 21.28
CA ASN A 131 -10.45 14.23 20.60
C ASN A 131 -9.66 12.93 20.32
N GLY A 132 -10.33 11.97 19.67
CA GLY A 132 -9.72 10.67 19.34
C GLY A 132 -8.49 10.79 18.45
N ASP A 133 -8.49 11.69 17.46
CA ASP A 133 -7.33 11.91 16.58
C ASP A 133 -6.13 12.41 17.37
N GLY A 134 -6.33 13.46 18.17
CA GLY A 134 -5.28 14.04 18.98
C GLY A 134 -4.63 13.02 19.91
N LYS A 135 -5.46 12.26 20.65
CA LYS A 135 -5.00 11.20 21.56
C LYS A 135 -4.19 10.13 20.84
N ARG A 136 -4.65 9.69 19.67
CA ARG A 136 -3.96 8.68 18.85
C ARG A 136 -2.63 9.21 18.29
N MET A 137 -2.59 10.47 17.85
CA MET A 137 -1.37 11.05 17.27
C MET A 137 -0.32 11.42 18.32
N VAL A 138 -0.74 11.82 19.53
CA VAL A 138 0.18 11.93 20.68
C VAL A 138 0.81 10.57 21.00
N GLU A 139 0.03 9.49 21.01
CA GLU A 139 0.56 8.14 21.22
C GLU A 139 1.48 7.66 20.09
N TYR A 140 1.13 7.94 18.83
CA TYR A 140 2.00 7.70 17.69
C TYR A 140 3.33 8.45 17.80
N TYR A 141 3.30 9.74 18.18
CA TYR A 141 4.49 10.54 18.40
C TYR A 141 5.38 9.99 19.52
N ARG A 142 4.80 9.51 20.62
CA ARG A 142 5.53 8.79 21.68
C ARG A 142 6.26 7.56 21.13
N GLY A 143 5.63 6.84 20.19
CA GLY A 143 6.25 5.77 19.42
C GLY A 143 7.50 6.21 18.65
N ILE A 144 7.41 7.34 17.93
CA ILE A 144 8.55 7.94 17.22
C ILE A 144 9.70 8.22 18.20
N LEU A 145 9.42 8.86 19.34
CA LEU A 145 10.43 9.17 20.34
C LEU A 145 11.11 7.91 20.90
N MET A 146 10.35 6.84 21.13
CA MET A 146 10.91 5.56 21.58
C MET A 146 11.84 4.93 20.54
N ALA A 147 11.55 5.07 19.24
CA ALA A 147 12.42 4.61 18.17
C ALA A 147 13.69 5.45 18.07
N CYS A 148 13.58 6.78 18.20
CA CYS A 148 14.73 7.67 18.28
C CYS A 148 15.66 7.29 19.44
N ASP A 149 15.12 7.02 20.63
CA ASP A 149 15.93 6.55 21.77
C ASP A 149 16.62 5.21 21.48
N SER A 150 15.94 4.26 20.82
CA SER A 150 16.54 2.98 20.44
C SER A 150 17.67 3.16 19.40
N LEU A 151 17.50 4.06 18.43
CA LEU A 151 18.50 4.36 17.40
C LEU A 151 19.68 5.17 17.93
N LYS A 152 19.47 6.02 18.93
CA LYS A 152 20.55 6.75 19.61
C LYS A 152 21.57 5.77 20.21
N LYS A 153 21.11 4.65 20.75
CA LYS A 153 21.98 3.58 21.30
C LYS A 153 22.82 2.86 20.23
N THR A 154 22.47 3.02 18.95
CA THR A 154 23.27 2.50 17.83
C THR A 154 24.15 3.57 17.18
N GLY A 155 24.30 4.74 17.81
CA GLY A 155 25.18 5.82 17.38
C GLY A 155 24.54 6.86 16.45
N LEU A 156 23.25 6.76 16.14
CA LEU A 156 22.57 7.79 15.34
C LEU A 156 22.32 9.04 16.17
N SER A 157 22.62 10.21 15.61
CA SER A 157 22.16 11.49 16.13
C SER A 157 20.86 11.89 15.43
N ILE A 158 19.83 12.23 16.20
CA ILE A 158 18.49 12.55 15.69
C ILE A 158 18.00 13.78 16.44
N ASN A 159 17.53 14.78 15.69
CA ASN A 159 16.94 15.99 16.21
C ASN A 159 15.46 16.05 15.77
N VAL A 160 14.54 16.15 16.72
CA VAL A 160 13.10 16.05 16.46
C VAL A 160 12.43 17.40 16.69
N TYR A 161 11.77 17.90 15.66
CA TYR A 161 10.90 19.07 15.70
C TYR A 161 9.45 18.61 15.60
N ALA A 162 8.59 19.14 16.45
CA ALA A 162 7.18 18.77 16.48
C ALA A 162 6.30 20.02 16.42
N TRP A 163 5.36 20.04 15.49
CA TRP A 163 4.36 21.08 15.35
C TRP A 163 2.97 20.45 15.54
N ASN A 164 2.18 21.05 16.43
CA ASN A 164 0.78 20.69 16.56
C ASN A 164 0.00 21.22 15.35
N THR A 165 -0.46 20.32 14.48
CA THR A 165 -1.24 20.64 13.28
C THR A 165 -2.66 20.08 13.43
N PRO A 166 -3.54 20.73 14.21
CA PRO A 166 -4.96 20.37 14.26
C PRO A 166 -5.57 20.48 12.86
N GLU A 167 -6.75 19.89 12.66
CA GLU A 167 -7.40 19.83 11.36
C GLU A 167 -7.49 21.22 10.68
N GLU A 168 -7.97 22.24 11.41
CA GLU A 168 -8.10 23.63 10.91
C GLU A 168 -6.80 24.47 10.94
N ALA A 169 -5.64 23.85 11.13
CA ALA A 169 -4.38 24.59 11.15
C ALA A 169 -4.08 25.27 9.80
N ASP A 170 -3.67 26.53 9.86
CA ASP A 170 -3.07 27.22 8.73
C ASP A 170 -1.62 26.74 8.55
N MET A 171 -1.45 25.72 7.71
CA MET A 171 -0.15 25.11 7.44
C MET A 171 0.86 26.12 6.90
N SER A 172 0.43 27.14 6.16
CA SER A 172 1.33 28.14 5.60
C SER A 172 2.04 28.96 6.68
N LYS A 173 1.38 29.19 7.84
CA LYS A 173 2.01 29.86 8.99
C LYS A 173 2.98 28.94 9.72
N ILE A 174 2.62 27.68 9.91
CA ILE A 174 3.47 26.70 10.60
C ILE A 174 4.77 26.48 9.81
N LEU A 175 4.67 26.41 8.48
CA LEU A 175 5.80 26.18 7.59
C LEU A 175 6.74 27.39 7.41
N GLN A 176 6.42 28.55 8.02
CA GLN A 176 7.36 29.68 8.09
C GLN A 176 8.48 29.46 9.09
N ASP A 177 8.33 28.51 10.03
CA ASP A 177 9.40 28.12 10.95
C ASP A 177 10.61 27.61 10.14
N PRO A 178 11.80 28.27 10.25
CA PRO A 178 12.98 27.86 9.51
C PRO A 178 13.45 26.43 9.81
N ALA A 179 13.06 25.86 10.96
CA ALA A 179 13.36 24.47 11.29
C ALA A 179 12.61 23.47 10.39
N ALA A 180 11.41 23.82 9.91
CA ALA A 180 10.62 22.96 9.02
C ALA A 180 11.35 22.73 7.68
N ALA A 181 11.92 23.78 7.09
CA ALA A 181 12.63 23.72 5.81
C ALA A 181 13.97 22.98 5.89
N LYS A 182 14.47 22.75 7.11
CA LYS A 182 15.71 22.01 7.37
C LYS A 182 15.46 20.53 7.65
N CYS A 183 14.22 20.07 7.76
CA CYS A 183 13.95 18.66 8.03
C CYS A 183 14.43 17.77 6.87
N ASP A 184 14.95 16.58 7.16
CA ASP A 184 15.25 15.57 6.13
C ASP A 184 14.03 14.69 5.83
N ILE A 185 13.15 14.59 6.83
CA ILE A 185 11.93 13.81 6.79
C ILE A 185 10.86 14.45 7.68
N ILE A 186 9.61 14.43 7.24
CA ILE A 186 8.44 14.87 7.99
C ILE A 186 7.44 13.72 8.07
N PHE A 187 6.98 13.39 9.27
CA PHE A 187 5.84 12.50 9.50
C PHE A 187 4.55 13.32 9.61
N GLY A 188 3.65 13.13 8.66
CA GLY A 188 2.41 13.89 8.50
C GLY A 188 1.96 13.93 7.04
N PRO A 189 0.83 14.60 6.73
CA PRO A 189 -0.18 15.04 7.69
C PRO A 189 -1.13 13.89 8.06
N LEU A 190 -2.05 14.15 8.99
CA LEU A 190 -3.20 13.26 9.21
C LEU A 190 -4.36 13.58 8.25
N TYR A 191 -4.61 14.87 8.00
CA TYR A 191 -5.80 15.35 7.29
C TYR A 191 -5.53 15.63 5.81
N SER A 192 -6.37 15.13 4.90
CA SER A 192 -6.17 15.30 3.46
C SER A 192 -6.14 16.75 3.00
N LYS A 193 -6.86 17.67 3.67
CA LYS A 193 -6.86 19.08 3.30
C LYS A 193 -5.51 19.78 3.51
N GLN A 194 -4.64 19.21 4.33
CA GLN A 194 -3.29 19.72 4.56
C GLN A 194 -2.29 19.19 3.52
N MET A 195 -2.66 18.18 2.72
CA MET A 195 -1.72 17.50 1.81
C MET A 195 -1.15 18.39 0.72
N GLN A 196 -1.96 19.27 0.11
CA GLN A 196 -1.46 20.09 -1.00
C GLN A 196 -0.33 21.02 -0.54
N VAL A 197 -0.60 21.84 0.48
CA VAL A 197 0.37 22.79 1.02
C VAL A 197 1.64 22.08 1.52
N LEU A 198 1.48 20.94 2.20
CA LEU A 198 2.63 20.20 2.73
C LEU A 198 3.41 19.51 1.60
N SER A 199 2.74 18.96 0.58
CA SER A 199 3.38 18.36 -0.60
C SER A 199 4.26 19.38 -1.33
N ASP A 200 3.73 20.57 -1.60
CA ASP A 200 4.45 21.63 -2.31
C ASP A 200 5.68 22.08 -1.50
N PHE A 201 5.55 22.15 -0.18
CA PHE A 201 6.65 22.49 0.72
C PHE A 201 7.76 21.45 0.72
N VAL A 202 7.42 20.16 0.84
CA VAL A 202 8.43 19.10 0.91
C VAL A 202 9.12 18.85 -0.42
N GLU A 203 8.43 19.09 -1.54
CA GLU A 203 9.04 19.05 -2.87
C GLU A 203 10.05 20.18 -3.05
N LYS A 204 9.64 21.42 -2.71
CA LYS A 204 10.51 22.61 -2.79
C LYS A 204 11.79 22.48 -1.96
N ASN A 205 11.71 21.84 -0.79
CA ASN A 205 12.82 21.74 0.15
C ASN A 205 13.55 20.38 0.12
N ASP A 206 13.23 19.50 -0.83
CA ASP A 206 13.82 18.14 -0.94
C ASP A 206 13.73 17.31 0.36
N ILE A 207 12.54 17.36 0.99
CA ILE A 207 12.23 16.69 2.26
C ILE A 207 11.40 15.46 1.97
N ARG A 208 11.69 14.33 2.62
CA ARG A 208 10.81 13.16 2.52
C ARG A 208 9.55 13.35 3.37
N LEU A 209 8.38 13.07 2.81
CA LEU A 209 7.11 13.13 3.53
C LEU A 209 6.58 11.72 3.75
N VAL A 210 6.40 11.32 5.01
CA VAL A 210 5.78 10.05 5.38
C VAL A 210 4.35 10.32 5.85
N ILE A 211 3.38 9.90 5.05
CA ILE A 211 1.95 9.97 5.34
C ILE A 211 1.56 8.75 6.17
N PRO A 212 1.33 8.90 7.49
CA PRO A 212 1.29 7.73 8.36
C PRO A 212 -0.06 7.00 8.35
N PHE A 213 -1.16 7.67 8.00
CA PHE A 213 -2.53 7.17 8.14
C PHE A 213 -3.48 7.55 6.98
N SER A 214 -3.36 8.75 6.41
CA SER A 214 -4.25 9.16 5.32
C SER A 214 -4.06 8.28 4.08
N ILE A 215 -5.17 7.85 3.49
CA ILE A 215 -5.20 7.11 2.23
C ILE A 215 -5.50 8.00 1.01
N ASN A 216 -5.93 9.23 1.25
CA ASN A 216 -6.33 10.19 0.22
C ASN A 216 -5.23 11.25 0.06
N ALA A 217 -4.30 10.96 -0.84
CA ALA A 217 -3.16 11.79 -1.20
C ALA A 217 -2.89 11.69 -2.71
N PRO A 218 -3.66 12.38 -3.58
CA PRO A 218 -3.48 12.32 -5.03
C PRO A 218 -2.07 12.76 -5.48
N GLN A 219 -1.40 13.60 -4.69
CA GLN A 219 -0.02 14.04 -4.89
C GLN A 219 0.98 12.86 -4.90
N LEU A 220 0.60 11.69 -4.37
CA LEU A 220 1.40 10.47 -4.46
C LEU A 220 1.77 10.13 -5.91
N LEU A 221 0.95 10.49 -6.89
CA LEU A 221 1.21 10.17 -8.29
C LEU A 221 2.23 11.10 -8.96
N THR A 222 2.52 12.25 -8.36
CA THR A 222 3.34 13.31 -8.96
C THR A 222 4.56 13.68 -8.13
N ASN A 223 4.47 13.66 -6.79
CA ASN A 223 5.55 14.07 -5.89
C ASN A 223 6.38 12.87 -5.42
N ARG A 224 7.64 12.82 -5.86
CA ARG A 224 8.59 11.72 -5.57
C ARG A 224 9.04 11.62 -4.12
N ASN A 225 8.84 12.66 -3.34
CA ASN A 225 9.27 12.72 -1.95
C ASN A 225 8.27 12.06 -0.97
N ILE A 226 7.10 11.66 -1.46
CA ILE A 226 6.03 11.09 -0.64
C ILE A 226 6.23 9.58 -0.42
N PHE A 227 6.03 9.15 0.81
CA PHE A 227 5.84 7.77 1.23
C PHE A 227 4.46 7.66 1.89
N GLN A 228 3.57 6.84 1.35
CA GLN A 228 2.25 6.59 1.90
C GLN A 228 2.15 5.17 2.48
N ILE A 229 1.76 5.05 3.75
CA ILE A 229 1.79 3.76 4.45
C ILE A 229 0.53 2.93 4.24
N TRP A 230 -0.64 3.56 4.12
CA TRP A 230 -1.91 2.84 4.01
C TRP A 230 -2.48 2.91 2.60
N GLN A 231 -3.08 1.80 2.20
CA GLN A 231 -3.78 1.65 0.93
C GLN A 231 -5.29 1.79 1.10
N SER A 232 -6.00 1.96 -0.01
CA SER A 232 -7.46 1.93 0.01
C SER A 232 -7.99 0.53 0.40
N PRO A 233 -9.16 0.42 1.05
CA PRO A 233 -9.78 -0.88 1.32
C PRO A 233 -10.00 -1.73 0.05
N THR A 234 -10.19 -1.10 -1.11
CA THR A 234 -10.31 -1.81 -2.39
C THR A 234 -8.99 -2.49 -2.76
N ASN A 235 -7.88 -1.76 -2.74
CA ASN A 235 -6.56 -2.31 -3.08
C ASN A 235 -6.18 -3.44 -2.11
N ILE A 236 -6.47 -3.25 -0.82
CA ILE A 236 -6.26 -4.27 0.21
C ILE A 236 -7.05 -5.54 -0.12
N ASN A 237 -8.33 -5.41 -0.47
CA ASN A 237 -9.16 -6.56 -0.83
C ASN A 237 -8.63 -7.27 -2.08
N GLU A 238 -8.24 -6.51 -3.10
CA GLU A 238 -7.69 -7.06 -4.36
C GLU A 238 -6.38 -7.84 -4.11
N ALA A 239 -5.44 -7.23 -3.38
CA ALA A 239 -4.20 -7.90 -2.99
C ALA A 239 -4.47 -9.16 -2.15
N THR A 240 -5.39 -9.08 -1.18
CA THR A 240 -5.78 -10.23 -0.35
C THR A 240 -6.36 -11.37 -1.20
N ILE A 241 -7.20 -11.07 -2.20
CA ILE A 241 -7.76 -12.07 -3.11
C ILE A 241 -6.66 -12.73 -3.95
N VAL A 242 -5.71 -11.95 -4.47
CA VAL A 242 -4.57 -12.48 -5.24
C VAL A 242 -3.78 -13.48 -4.41
N HIS A 243 -3.37 -13.10 -3.20
CA HIS A 243 -2.57 -13.97 -2.33
C HIS A 243 -3.37 -15.15 -1.75
N TYR A 244 -4.68 -14.98 -1.53
CA TYR A 244 -5.56 -16.10 -1.19
C TYR A 244 -5.56 -17.16 -2.29
N LEU A 245 -5.78 -16.74 -3.55
CA LEU A 245 -5.87 -17.66 -4.69
C LEU A 245 -4.55 -18.37 -4.97
N GLU A 246 -3.42 -17.70 -4.72
CA GLU A 246 -2.09 -18.29 -4.86
C GLU A 246 -1.81 -19.33 -3.75
N LYS A 247 -2.04 -18.95 -2.48
CA LYS A 247 -1.70 -19.76 -1.32
C LYS A 247 -2.63 -20.95 -1.13
N PHE A 248 -3.92 -20.80 -1.41
CA PHE A 248 -4.96 -21.78 -1.13
C PHE A 248 -5.55 -22.42 -2.41
N LYS A 249 -4.76 -22.49 -3.47
CA LYS A 249 -5.16 -23.07 -4.77
C LYS A 249 -5.68 -24.52 -4.69
N ASP A 250 -5.22 -25.28 -3.70
CA ASP A 250 -5.59 -26.70 -3.50
C ASP A 250 -6.72 -26.89 -2.47
N TYR A 251 -7.32 -25.79 -1.99
CA TYR A 251 -8.43 -25.82 -1.03
C TYR A 251 -9.77 -25.67 -1.76
N HIS A 252 -10.80 -26.32 -1.23
CA HIS A 252 -12.21 -26.07 -1.57
C HIS A 252 -12.75 -24.90 -0.74
N PRO A 253 -13.07 -23.75 -1.33
CA PRO A 253 -13.61 -22.62 -0.58
C PRO A 253 -15.06 -22.88 -0.16
N VAL A 254 -15.41 -22.54 1.08
CA VAL A 254 -16.78 -22.64 1.60
C VAL A 254 -17.21 -21.29 2.18
N PHE A 255 -18.12 -20.62 1.48
CA PHE A 255 -18.68 -19.34 1.92
C PHE A 255 -19.87 -19.58 2.84
N ILE A 256 -19.82 -19.02 4.04
CA ILE A 256 -20.92 -19.06 4.99
C ILE A 256 -21.57 -17.69 5.08
N ASP A 257 -22.84 -17.64 4.70
CA ASP A 257 -23.70 -16.49 4.97
C ASP A 257 -24.15 -16.48 6.44
N CYS A 258 -23.67 -15.47 7.16
CA CYS A 258 -23.96 -15.26 8.57
C CYS A 258 -25.26 -14.49 8.82
N ASN A 259 -25.99 -14.07 7.79
CA ASN A 259 -27.19 -13.23 7.87
C ASN A 259 -26.95 -11.88 8.55
N ASP A 260 -25.73 -11.34 8.46
CA ASP A 260 -25.37 -10.04 9.01
C ASP A 260 -25.59 -8.94 7.96
N SER A 261 -26.73 -8.27 8.02
CA SER A 261 -27.09 -7.16 7.13
C SER A 261 -26.21 -5.92 7.31
N THR A 262 -25.44 -5.85 8.40
CA THR A 262 -24.52 -4.74 8.70
C THR A 262 -23.10 -5.00 8.21
N SER A 263 -22.82 -6.20 7.70
CA SER A 263 -21.50 -6.59 7.25
C SER A 263 -21.04 -5.79 6.04
N LYS A 264 -19.77 -5.37 6.07
CA LYS A 264 -19.07 -4.74 4.94
C LYS A 264 -18.17 -5.70 4.17
N LYS A 265 -18.14 -6.99 4.54
CA LYS A 265 -17.24 -7.99 3.92
C LYS A 265 -17.75 -8.54 2.58
N GLY A 266 -18.97 -8.14 2.17
CA GLY A 266 -19.55 -8.51 0.87
C GLY A 266 -18.67 -8.15 -0.33
N ASN A 267 -17.92 -7.04 -0.27
CA ASN A 267 -16.99 -6.66 -1.35
C ASN A 267 -15.88 -7.70 -1.54
N PHE A 268 -15.32 -8.20 -0.43
CA PHE A 268 -14.29 -9.22 -0.47
C PHE A 268 -14.85 -10.56 -0.93
N THR A 269 -15.94 -11.05 -0.33
CA THR A 269 -16.48 -12.38 -0.66
C THR A 269 -17.06 -12.43 -2.09
N PHE A 270 -17.68 -11.34 -2.57
CA PHE A 270 -18.09 -11.24 -3.97
C PHE A 270 -16.88 -11.20 -4.92
N GLY A 271 -15.87 -10.39 -4.60
CA GLY A 271 -14.65 -10.29 -5.40
C GLY A 271 -13.92 -11.64 -5.52
N LEU A 272 -13.80 -12.37 -4.41
CA LEU A 272 -13.17 -13.68 -4.37
C LEU A 272 -13.97 -14.70 -5.21
N ARG A 273 -15.29 -14.81 -5.01
CA ARG A 273 -16.14 -15.72 -5.79
C ARG A 273 -16.06 -15.46 -7.29
N ARG A 274 -16.08 -14.19 -7.71
CA ARG A 274 -15.92 -13.81 -9.11
C ARG A 274 -14.58 -14.30 -9.70
N GLN A 275 -13.49 -14.22 -8.93
CA GLN A 275 -12.19 -14.72 -9.38
C GLN A 275 -12.11 -16.25 -9.41
N LEU A 276 -12.76 -16.93 -8.46
CA LEU A 276 -12.90 -18.39 -8.46
C LEU A 276 -13.68 -18.86 -9.71
N GLU A 277 -14.83 -18.25 -9.99
CA GLU A 277 -15.66 -18.53 -11.18
C GLU A 277 -14.89 -18.30 -12.48
N GLY A 278 -14.19 -17.17 -12.58
CA GLY A 278 -13.36 -16.85 -13.75
C GLY A 278 -12.20 -17.83 -13.98
N ARG A 279 -11.83 -18.62 -12.96
CA ARG A 279 -10.80 -19.66 -13.01
C ARG A 279 -11.37 -21.08 -13.07
N GLY A 280 -12.70 -21.24 -13.07
CA GLY A 280 -13.35 -22.55 -13.02
C GLY A 280 -13.15 -23.32 -11.72
N ILE A 281 -12.86 -22.62 -10.61
CA ILE A 281 -12.69 -23.25 -9.29
C ILE A 281 -14.04 -23.34 -8.61
N GLU A 282 -14.48 -24.57 -8.30
CA GLU A 282 -15.70 -24.82 -7.56
C GLU A 282 -15.61 -24.34 -6.11
N TYR A 283 -16.75 -23.94 -5.54
CA TYR A 283 -16.83 -23.52 -4.14
C TYR A 283 -18.23 -23.80 -3.57
N GLY A 284 -18.30 -24.02 -2.25
CA GLY A 284 -19.54 -24.18 -1.52
C GLY A 284 -20.14 -22.85 -1.05
N ILE A 285 -21.48 -22.76 -1.02
CA ILE A 285 -22.21 -21.68 -0.35
C ILE A 285 -23.21 -22.29 0.60
N THR A 286 -23.19 -21.83 1.85
CA THR A 286 -24.17 -22.22 2.86
C THR A 286 -24.53 -21.06 3.78
N ASN A 287 -25.38 -21.30 4.76
CA ASN A 287 -25.88 -20.29 5.68
C ASN A 287 -25.91 -20.83 7.13
N LEU A 288 -25.69 -19.94 8.11
CA LEU A 288 -25.74 -20.31 9.53
C LEU A 288 -27.11 -20.86 9.96
N LYS A 289 -28.19 -20.57 9.23
CA LYS A 289 -29.54 -21.08 9.47
C LYS A 289 -29.87 -22.38 8.72
N SER A 290 -29.01 -22.85 7.82
CA SER A 290 -29.23 -24.13 7.11
C SER A 290 -29.32 -25.30 8.09
N LYS A 291 -30.16 -26.29 7.81
CA LYS A 291 -30.15 -27.57 8.53
C LYS A 291 -28.78 -28.27 8.36
N GLU A 292 -28.42 -29.15 9.30
CA GLU A 292 -27.09 -29.80 9.33
C GLU A 292 -26.73 -30.51 8.02
N ASP A 293 -27.64 -31.31 7.46
CA ASP A 293 -27.40 -32.00 6.18
C ASP A 293 -27.13 -31.03 5.03
N ALA A 294 -27.90 -29.95 4.95
CA ALA A 294 -27.74 -28.93 3.91
C ALA A 294 -26.44 -28.13 4.12
N PHE A 295 -26.07 -27.88 5.37
CA PHE A 295 -24.80 -27.23 5.72
C PHE A 295 -23.61 -28.10 5.33
N SER A 296 -23.64 -29.39 5.66
CA SER A 296 -22.57 -30.34 5.39
C SER A 296 -22.30 -30.54 3.90
N LYS A 297 -23.33 -30.49 3.04
CA LYS A 297 -23.20 -30.71 1.59
C LYS A 297 -22.31 -29.69 0.87
N SER A 298 -22.06 -28.52 1.47
CA SER A 298 -21.20 -27.50 0.88
C SER A 298 -19.70 -27.75 1.10
N PHE A 299 -19.34 -28.71 1.95
CA PHE A 299 -17.96 -29.05 2.28
C PHE A 299 -17.49 -30.24 1.45
N SER A 300 -16.27 -30.15 0.94
CA SER A 300 -15.60 -31.26 0.26
C SER A 300 -15.19 -32.33 1.26
N ARG A 301 -15.36 -33.60 0.86
CA ARG A 301 -14.93 -34.78 1.62
C ARG A 301 -13.51 -35.23 1.26
N THR A 302 -12.97 -34.72 0.16
CA THR A 302 -11.70 -35.17 -0.43
C THR A 302 -10.65 -34.07 -0.46
N GLN A 303 -11.05 -32.80 -0.35
CA GLN A 303 -10.16 -31.64 -0.31
C GLN A 303 -10.23 -30.95 1.04
N LYS A 304 -9.17 -30.21 1.36
CA LYS A 304 -9.17 -29.28 2.49
C LYS A 304 -10.17 -28.18 2.25
N ASN A 305 -10.98 -27.86 3.24
CA ASN A 305 -11.98 -26.81 3.14
C ASN A 305 -11.42 -25.51 3.70
N MET A 306 -11.55 -24.42 2.95
CA MET A 306 -11.26 -23.08 3.45
C MET A 306 -12.56 -22.34 3.71
N VAL A 307 -12.93 -22.17 4.99
CA VAL A 307 -14.17 -21.48 5.36
C VAL A 307 -13.95 -19.97 5.38
N ILE A 308 -14.86 -19.25 4.70
CA ILE A 308 -14.89 -17.79 4.64
C ILE A 308 -16.26 -17.30 5.08
N LEU A 309 -16.31 -16.51 6.15
CA LEU A 309 -17.56 -15.91 6.61
C LEU A 309 -17.85 -14.63 5.81
N ASN A 310 -19.11 -14.30 5.56
CA ASN A 310 -19.46 -13.00 4.97
C ASN A 310 -19.49 -11.85 5.98
N THR A 311 -18.95 -12.03 7.19
CA THR A 311 -18.81 -11.00 8.22
C THR A 311 -17.51 -11.17 9.02
N GLY A 312 -17.01 -10.05 9.53
CA GLY A 312 -15.84 -9.98 10.42
C GLY A 312 -16.20 -9.87 11.90
N ARG A 313 -17.48 -9.97 12.27
CA ARG A 313 -17.96 -9.68 13.64
C ARG A 313 -17.92 -10.89 14.57
N SER A 314 -17.68 -10.63 15.86
CA SER A 314 -17.54 -11.68 16.89
C SER A 314 -18.80 -12.52 17.16
N PRO A 315 -20.03 -11.95 17.24
CA PRO A 315 -21.22 -12.75 17.52
C PRO A 315 -21.47 -13.83 16.45
N GLU A 316 -21.40 -13.45 15.19
CA GLU A 316 -21.58 -14.36 14.07
C GLU A 316 -20.44 -15.38 13.94
N LEU A 317 -19.21 -14.96 14.25
CA LEU A 317 -18.06 -15.86 14.33
C LEU A 317 -18.27 -16.96 15.39
N GLY A 318 -18.80 -16.62 16.57
CA GLY A 318 -19.11 -17.60 17.61
C GLY A 318 -20.16 -18.63 17.17
N VAL A 319 -21.21 -18.19 16.48
CA VAL A 319 -22.23 -19.09 15.91
C VAL A 319 -21.63 -19.98 14.82
N ALA A 320 -20.76 -19.43 13.97
CA ALA A 320 -20.05 -20.21 12.95
C ALA A 320 -19.19 -21.31 13.59
N PHE A 321 -18.41 -21.00 14.61
CA PHE A 321 -17.62 -22.01 15.32
C PHE A 321 -18.47 -23.11 15.95
N ALA A 322 -19.56 -22.76 16.63
CA ALA A 322 -20.47 -23.75 17.20
C ALA A 322 -21.00 -24.72 16.12
N LYS A 323 -21.34 -24.19 14.94
CA LYS A 323 -21.86 -24.98 13.83
C LYS A 323 -20.80 -25.84 13.16
N ILE A 324 -19.58 -25.33 12.97
CA ILE A 324 -18.46 -26.08 12.40
C ILE A 324 -17.99 -27.17 13.38
N ASN A 325 -17.99 -26.89 14.69
CA ASN A 325 -17.72 -27.89 15.73
C ASN A 325 -18.71 -29.06 15.64
N GLY A 326 -20.01 -28.79 15.53
CA GLY A 326 -21.03 -29.82 15.33
C GLY A 326 -20.81 -30.63 14.04
N LEU A 327 -20.46 -29.95 12.94
CA LEU A 327 -20.14 -30.60 11.68
C LEU A 327 -18.95 -31.56 11.82
N LYS A 328 -17.85 -31.12 12.45
CA LYS A 328 -16.64 -31.94 12.66
C LYS A 328 -16.87 -33.11 13.61
N SER A 329 -17.67 -32.94 14.66
CA SER A 329 -18.05 -34.05 15.55
C SER A 329 -18.76 -35.17 14.80
N ASN A 330 -19.65 -34.83 13.87
CA ASN A 330 -20.36 -35.80 13.04
C ASN A 330 -19.52 -36.31 11.84
N ASN A 331 -18.42 -35.61 11.52
CA ASN A 331 -17.59 -35.89 10.33
C ASN A 331 -16.10 -35.67 10.63
N PRO A 332 -15.46 -36.54 11.43
CA PRO A 332 -14.12 -36.27 11.96
C PRO A 332 -13.04 -36.09 10.88
N SER A 333 -13.20 -36.74 9.72
CA SER A 333 -12.27 -36.70 8.59
C SER A 333 -12.28 -35.41 7.78
N LEU A 334 -13.26 -34.51 7.98
CA LEU A 334 -13.25 -33.22 7.28
C LEU A 334 -12.03 -32.39 7.69
N ASP A 335 -11.21 -31.99 6.72
CA ASP A 335 -10.14 -31.02 6.94
C ASP A 335 -10.70 -29.61 6.70
N ILE A 336 -10.63 -28.74 7.72
CA ILE A 336 -11.25 -27.41 7.73
C ILE A 336 -10.25 -26.39 8.29
N SER A 337 -9.88 -25.44 7.44
CA SER A 337 -9.18 -24.20 7.80
C SER A 337 -10.13 -23.01 7.70
N MET A 338 -9.79 -21.87 8.34
CA MET A 338 -10.55 -20.63 8.22
C MET A 338 -9.74 -19.48 7.64
N PHE A 339 -10.38 -18.68 6.79
CA PHE A 339 -9.86 -17.40 6.32
C PHE A 339 -10.73 -16.27 6.88
N GLY A 340 -10.12 -15.49 7.77
CA GLY A 340 -10.79 -14.48 8.57
C GLY A 340 -10.57 -13.05 8.09
N TYR A 341 -10.69 -12.12 9.02
CA TYR A 341 -10.58 -10.68 8.78
C TYR A 341 -9.80 -10.01 9.89
N THR A 342 -9.19 -8.85 9.61
CA THR A 342 -8.34 -8.12 10.57
C THR A 342 -9.03 -7.87 11.93
N GLU A 343 -10.35 -7.68 11.95
CA GLU A 343 -11.13 -7.51 13.18
C GLU A 343 -11.03 -8.70 14.13
N TRP A 344 -10.79 -9.91 13.63
CA TRP A 344 -10.66 -11.12 14.44
C TRP A 344 -9.43 -11.10 15.35
N LEU A 345 -8.42 -10.29 15.03
CA LEU A 345 -7.27 -10.07 15.92
C LEU A 345 -7.71 -9.46 17.27
N MET A 346 -8.84 -8.75 17.30
CA MET A 346 -9.45 -8.24 18.55
C MET A 346 -10.17 -9.32 19.36
N TYR A 347 -10.50 -10.46 18.76
CA TYR A 347 -11.30 -11.52 19.39
C TYR A 347 -10.47 -12.73 19.82
N THR A 348 -9.15 -12.62 19.73
CA THR A 348 -8.21 -13.67 20.13
C THR A 348 -8.50 -14.18 21.53
N ARG A 349 -8.71 -13.31 22.52
CA ARG A 349 -9.02 -13.74 23.90
C ARG A 349 -10.20 -14.71 24.02
N THR A 350 -11.23 -14.58 23.18
CA THR A 350 -12.44 -15.42 23.26
C THR A 350 -12.42 -16.60 22.29
N HIS A 351 -11.68 -16.50 21.18
CA HIS A 351 -11.74 -17.48 20.08
C HIS A 351 -10.39 -18.14 19.79
N LEU A 352 -9.35 -17.93 20.60
CA LEU A 352 -8.00 -18.42 20.33
C LEU A 352 -7.94 -19.92 20.07
N GLU A 353 -8.56 -20.73 20.92
CA GLU A 353 -8.59 -22.19 20.75
C GLU A 353 -9.27 -22.59 19.44
N ASN A 354 -10.35 -21.91 19.06
CA ASN A 354 -10.98 -22.15 17.77
C ASN A 354 -10.06 -21.74 16.61
N PHE A 355 -9.31 -20.65 16.74
CA PHE A 355 -8.35 -20.23 15.70
C PHE A 355 -7.25 -21.27 15.48
N TYR A 356 -6.73 -21.87 16.56
CA TYR A 356 -5.77 -22.99 16.46
C TYR A 356 -6.43 -24.25 15.89
N ASN A 357 -7.60 -24.65 16.40
CA ASN A 357 -8.30 -25.85 15.94
C ASN A 357 -8.66 -25.83 14.45
N TYR A 358 -8.85 -24.65 13.89
CA TYR A 358 -9.26 -24.45 12.50
C TYR A 358 -8.20 -23.73 11.66
N ASP A 359 -6.91 -23.91 11.97
CA ASP A 359 -5.79 -23.52 11.09
C ASP A 359 -6.01 -22.12 10.47
N THR A 360 -6.23 -21.12 11.33
CA THR A 360 -6.88 -19.87 10.92
C THR A 360 -5.88 -18.86 10.36
N TYR A 361 -6.20 -18.30 9.20
CA TYR A 361 -5.44 -17.23 8.54
C TYR A 361 -6.22 -15.92 8.58
N ILE A 362 -5.59 -14.85 9.06
CA ILE A 362 -6.17 -13.51 9.13
C ILE A 362 -5.33 -12.55 8.28
N PRO A 363 -5.87 -12.01 7.18
CA PRO A 363 -5.18 -10.98 6.39
C PRO A 363 -5.08 -9.67 7.18
N SER A 364 -3.89 -9.07 7.18
CA SER A 364 -3.63 -7.81 7.86
C SER A 364 -2.41 -7.08 7.28
N HIS A 365 -2.30 -5.79 7.57
CA HIS A 365 -1.11 -4.96 7.26
C HIS A 365 -0.29 -4.67 8.52
N PHE A 366 -0.71 -5.26 9.65
CA PHE A 366 -0.09 -5.11 10.94
C PHE A 366 -0.41 -6.35 11.79
N TYR A 367 0.46 -6.67 12.72
CA TYR A 367 0.17 -7.72 13.68
C TYR A 367 0.76 -7.37 15.04
N TYR A 368 -0.11 -7.08 16.00
CA TYR A 368 0.28 -6.94 17.39
C TYR A 368 0.44 -8.33 18.00
N ASN A 369 1.67 -8.72 18.28
CA ASN A 369 1.98 -9.96 19.00
C ASN A 369 2.22 -9.67 20.49
N PRO A 370 1.24 -9.89 21.38
CA PRO A 370 1.41 -9.69 22.82
C PRO A 370 2.38 -10.69 23.45
N LEU A 371 2.66 -11.82 22.79
CA LEU A 371 3.57 -12.86 23.27
C LEU A 371 5.03 -12.60 22.87
N SER A 372 5.30 -11.58 22.05
CA SER A 372 6.66 -11.22 21.68
C SER A 372 7.35 -10.48 22.82
N ALA A 373 8.50 -10.99 23.25
CA ALA A 373 9.35 -10.33 24.23
C ALA A 373 9.79 -8.91 23.77
N GLN A 374 9.86 -8.66 22.46
CA GLN A 374 10.12 -7.32 21.94
C GLN A 374 8.94 -6.37 22.17
N THR A 375 7.72 -6.83 21.95
CA THR A 375 6.49 -6.08 22.23
C THR A 375 6.40 -5.76 23.71
N GLU A 376 6.57 -6.76 24.57
CA GLU A 376 6.49 -6.59 26.02
C GLU A 376 7.50 -5.54 26.54
N ARG A 377 8.75 -5.61 26.09
CA ARG A 377 9.77 -4.60 26.45
C ARG A 377 9.40 -3.20 26.00
N LEU A 378 8.82 -3.04 24.82
CA LEU A 378 8.40 -1.73 24.32
C LEU A 378 7.19 -1.20 25.10
N GLU A 379 6.24 -2.06 25.48
CA GLU A 379 5.12 -1.66 26.35
C GLU A 379 5.59 -1.24 27.74
N GLN A 380 6.49 -1.99 28.36
CA GLN A 380 7.09 -1.61 29.64
C GLN A 380 7.84 -0.28 29.53
N LYS A 381 8.63 -0.09 28.47
CA LYS A 381 9.32 1.18 28.21
C LYS A 381 8.34 2.33 28.02
N TYR A 382 7.24 2.12 27.29
CA TYR A 382 6.21 3.14 27.10
C TYR A 382 5.60 3.56 28.44
N ARG A 383 5.22 2.60 29.29
CA ARG A 383 4.70 2.87 30.65
C ARG A 383 5.70 3.65 31.49
N TRP A 384 6.97 3.24 31.47
CA TRP A 384 8.04 3.89 32.22
C TRP A 384 8.26 5.34 31.77
N SER A 385 8.31 5.58 30.45
CA SER A 385 8.61 6.90 29.88
C SER A 385 7.45 7.87 29.92
N PHE A 386 6.20 7.39 29.84
CA PHE A 386 5.02 8.25 29.65
C PHE A 386 3.97 8.11 30.74
N HIS A 387 4.23 7.28 31.76
CA HIS A 387 3.38 7.09 32.94
C HIS A 387 1.92 6.72 32.61
N THR A 388 1.73 5.95 31.54
CA THR A 388 0.40 5.52 31.08
C THR A 388 0.50 4.28 30.20
N ASP A 389 -0.59 3.52 30.11
CA ASP A 389 -0.72 2.41 29.16
C ASP A 389 -0.94 2.92 27.72
N MET A 390 -0.61 2.09 26.73
CA MET A 390 -1.03 2.32 25.35
C MET A 390 -2.55 2.16 25.24
N GLN A 391 -3.19 2.92 24.36
CA GLN A 391 -4.61 2.78 24.07
C GLN A 391 -4.92 1.37 23.57
N ASN A 392 -6.06 0.83 24.01
CA ASN A 392 -6.54 -0.45 23.54
C ASN A 392 -7.16 -0.35 22.13
N ALA A 393 -6.32 -0.10 21.12
CA ALA A 393 -6.68 -0.06 19.71
C ALA A 393 -5.81 -1.00 18.88
N LEU A 394 -6.30 -1.41 17.71
CA LEU A 394 -5.51 -2.07 16.68
C LEU A 394 -5.54 -1.24 15.38
N PRO A 395 -4.38 -0.94 14.78
CA PRO A 395 -3.02 -1.15 15.32
C PRO A 395 -2.76 -0.32 16.61
N ARG A 396 -1.79 -0.74 17.43
CA ARG A 396 -1.30 0.07 18.58
C ARG A 396 -0.52 1.27 18.06
N PHE A 397 -0.93 2.49 18.38
CA PHE A 397 -0.38 3.70 17.75
C PHE A 397 1.08 3.94 18.11
N ALA A 398 1.48 3.69 19.34
CA ALA A 398 2.88 3.83 19.76
C ALA A 398 3.80 2.82 19.05
N LEU A 399 3.36 1.57 18.87
CA LEU A 399 4.14 0.58 18.13
C LEU A 399 4.22 0.92 16.64
N THR A 400 3.14 1.43 16.06
CA THR A 400 3.12 1.95 14.68
C THR A 400 4.13 3.09 14.51
N GLY A 401 4.13 4.08 15.42
CA GLY A 401 5.09 5.19 15.39
C GLY A 401 6.53 4.73 15.57
N PHE A 402 6.75 3.73 16.43
CA PHE A 402 8.05 3.12 16.64
C PHE A 402 8.57 2.46 15.35
N ASP A 403 7.79 1.57 14.73
CA ASP A 403 8.22 0.87 13.52
C ASP A 403 8.45 1.82 12.34
N HIS A 404 7.57 2.81 12.15
CA HIS A 404 7.73 3.80 11.09
C HIS A 404 9.03 4.60 11.27
N ALA A 405 9.23 5.23 12.43
CA ALA A 405 10.45 5.99 12.69
C ALA A 405 11.70 5.12 12.62
N TYR A 406 11.67 3.91 13.20
CA TYR A 406 12.82 3.01 13.16
C TYR A 406 13.20 2.64 11.71
N PHE A 407 12.21 2.29 10.88
CA PHE A 407 12.40 1.95 9.47
C PHE A 407 13.00 3.12 8.68
N PHE A 408 12.36 4.28 8.74
CA PHE A 408 12.77 5.43 7.95
C PHE A 408 14.11 6.01 8.39
N LEU A 409 14.32 6.25 9.69
CA LEU A 409 15.53 6.91 10.17
C LEU A 409 16.77 6.03 10.00
N LYS A 410 16.65 4.73 10.26
CA LYS A 410 17.76 3.80 10.00
C LYS A 410 17.98 3.58 8.51
N GLY A 411 16.92 3.60 7.69
CA GLY A 411 17.02 3.59 6.23
C GLY A 411 17.77 4.80 5.68
N LEU A 412 17.43 6.00 6.15
CA LEU A 412 18.13 7.24 5.81
C LEU A 412 19.59 7.23 6.24
N HIS A 413 19.87 6.79 7.46
CA HIS A 413 21.25 6.68 7.94
C HIS A 413 22.08 5.70 7.10
N LYS A 414 21.48 4.60 6.62
CA LYS A 414 22.20 3.58 5.85
C LYS A 414 22.37 3.97 4.38
N TYR A 415 21.33 4.52 3.75
CA TYR A 415 21.27 4.69 2.29
C TYR A 415 21.19 6.15 1.84
N GLY A 416 21.03 7.12 2.74
CA GLY A 416 20.91 8.53 2.37
C GLY A 416 19.77 8.77 1.39
N LYS A 417 20.01 9.56 0.33
CA LYS A 417 19.00 9.88 -0.70
C LYS A 417 18.52 8.68 -1.52
N THR A 418 19.27 7.58 -1.59
CA THR A 418 18.85 6.40 -2.35
C THR A 418 17.89 5.49 -1.58
N PHE A 419 17.60 5.78 -0.30
CA PHE A 419 16.60 5.05 0.46
C PHE A 419 15.21 5.17 -0.18
N ASN A 420 14.66 4.04 -0.61
CA ASN A 420 13.32 3.93 -1.19
C ASN A 420 12.39 2.93 -0.49
N GLY A 421 12.88 2.21 0.54
CA GLY A 421 12.07 1.27 1.32
C GLY A 421 11.65 -0.01 0.59
N ALA A 422 12.29 -0.36 -0.53
CA ALA A 422 11.98 -1.59 -1.27
C ALA A 422 12.31 -2.86 -0.47
N ALA A 423 11.69 -3.98 -0.86
CA ALA A 423 11.92 -5.29 -0.26
C ALA A 423 13.42 -5.64 -0.24
N GLY A 424 13.88 -6.28 0.84
CA GLY A 424 15.29 -6.69 0.99
C GLY A 424 16.27 -5.57 1.35
N MET A 425 15.90 -4.28 1.22
CA MET A 425 16.77 -3.18 1.66
C MET A 425 16.95 -3.16 3.18
N PHE A 426 16.04 -3.76 3.95
CA PHE A 426 16.02 -3.63 5.40
C PHE A 426 15.67 -4.94 6.10
N GLY A 427 16.63 -5.51 6.82
CA GLY A 427 16.47 -6.74 7.60
C GLY A 427 15.91 -6.53 9.02
N TYR A 428 15.09 -5.50 9.23
CA TYR A 428 14.47 -5.26 10.54
C TYR A 428 13.15 -6.03 10.64
N PRO A 429 13.00 -6.91 11.65
CA PRO A 429 11.70 -7.47 11.98
C PRO A 429 10.86 -6.36 12.66
N PRO A 430 9.75 -5.92 12.03
CA PRO A 430 8.85 -4.95 12.64
C PRO A 430 8.21 -5.54 13.89
N VAL A 431 7.92 -4.69 14.86
CA VAL A 431 7.19 -5.09 16.08
C VAL A 431 5.72 -5.36 15.74
N GLN A 432 5.17 -4.55 14.84
CA GLN A 432 3.76 -4.57 14.47
C GLN A 432 3.54 -4.30 12.98
N THR A 433 4.18 -3.28 12.39
CA THR A 433 3.83 -2.80 11.04
C THR A 433 4.95 -3.11 10.04
N PRO A 434 4.83 -4.18 9.22
CA PRO A 434 5.76 -4.40 8.12
C PRO A 434 5.60 -3.33 7.04
N LEU A 435 6.74 -2.97 6.43
CA LEU A 435 6.84 -1.90 5.45
C LEU A 435 7.66 -2.38 4.25
N VAL A 436 7.05 -2.33 3.07
CA VAL A 436 7.67 -2.63 1.77
C VAL A 436 7.10 -1.63 0.76
N PHE A 437 7.96 -0.77 0.22
CA PHE A 437 7.52 0.34 -0.61
C PHE A 437 7.75 0.10 -2.11
N GLU A 438 6.73 0.43 -2.90
CA GLU A 438 6.78 0.42 -4.38
C GLU A 438 6.40 1.77 -4.96
N ARG A 439 6.94 2.07 -6.14
CA ARG A 439 6.77 3.36 -6.81
C ARG A 439 5.39 3.47 -7.44
N MET A 440 4.69 4.56 -7.19
CA MET A 440 3.40 4.86 -7.81
C MET A 440 3.60 5.74 -9.04
N GLY A 441 3.65 5.11 -10.23
CA GLY A 441 3.91 5.81 -11.49
C GLY A 441 5.25 6.55 -11.46
N ASN A 442 5.22 7.86 -11.72
CA ASN A 442 6.40 8.73 -11.64
C ASN A 442 6.51 9.52 -10.33
N GLY A 443 5.62 9.26 -9.37
CA GLY A 443 5.53 9.99 -8.10
C GLY A 443 6.20 9.27 -6.92
N GLY A 444 5.52 9.31 -5.80
CA GLY A 444 5.94 8.79 -4.51
C GLY A 444 5.89 7.27 -4.41
N LEU A 445 6.04 6.79 -3.19
CA LEU A 445 6.14 5.39 -2.83
C LEU A 445 4.95 5.00 -1.94
N GLN A 446 4.32 3.86 -2.20
CA GLN A 446 3.24 3.32 -1.37
C GLN A 446 3.69 2.01 -0.73
N ASN A 447 3.30 1.78 0.52
CA ASN A 447 3.54 0.51 1.18
C ASN A 447 2.56 -0.55 0.67
N HIS A 448 3.11 -1.68 0.23
CA HIS A 448 2.38 -2.83 -0.29
C HIS A 448 2.40 -4.06 0.62
N SER A 449 3.05 -3.98 1.79
CA SER A 449 3.17 -5.14 2.65
C SER A 449 1.82 -5.66 3.12
N LEU A 450 1.59 -6.95 2.87
CA LEU A 450 0.46 -7.71 3.38
C LEU A 450 0.99 -8.93 4.13
N ILE A 451 0.33 -9.28 5.23
CA ILE A 451 0.61 -10.51 5.95
C ILE A 451 -0.67 -11.31 6.18
N PHE A 452 -0.54 -12.64 6.20
CA PHE A 452 -1.53 -13.49 6.84
C PHE A 452 -0.98 -13.89 8.21
N VAL A 453 -1.68 -13.48 9.26
CA VAL A 453 -1.45 -13.98 10.62
C VAL A 453 -2.05 -15.38 10.70
N HIS A 454 -1.22 -16.37 10.98
CA HIS A 454 -1.59 -17.78 10.91
C HIS A 454 -1.52 -18.40 12.30
N TYR A 455 -2.66 -18.92 12.76
CA TYR A 455 -2.83 -19.68 14.00
C TYR A 455 -2.80 -21.17 13.66
N THR A 456 -1.68 -21.83 13.92
CA THR A 456 -1.48 -23.23 13.50
C THR A 456 -2.11 -24.20 14.51
N PRO A 457 -2.50 -25.41 14.10
CA PRO A 457 -3.00 -26.44 15.01
C PRO A 457 -2.03 -26.86 16.12
N GLU A 458 -0.74 -26.52 16.01
CA GLU A 458 0.27 -26.77 17.04
C GLU A 458 0.40 -25.62 18.06
N HIS A 459 -0.64 -24.78 18.19
CA HIS A 459 -0.68 -23.63 19.10
C HIS A 459 0.43 -22.60 18.86
N ARG A 460 0.85 -22.44 17.60
CA ARG A 460 1.83 -21.44 17.19
C ARG A 460 1.14 -20.31 16.43
N VAL A 461 1.65 -19.09 16.58
CA VAL A 461 1.26 -17.96 15.74
C VAL A 461 2.44 -17.53 14.90
N GLU A 462 2.24 -17.53 13.59
CA GLU A 462 3.24 -17.11 12.61
C GLU A 462 2.67 -16.08 11.64
N THR A 463 3.54 -15.46 10.85
CA THR A 463 3.13 -14.50 9.81
C THR A 463 3.66 -14.96 8.46
N VAL A 464 2.77 -15.12 7.51
CA VAL A 464 3.11 -15.33 6.09
C VAL A 464 3.16 -13.97 5.44
N LYS A 465 4.30 -13.58 4.87
CA LYS A 465 4.54 -12.25 4.31
C LYS A 465 4.42 -12.29 2.79
N PHE A 466 3.81 -11.24 2.24
CA PHE A 466 3.67 -10.99 0.82
C PHE A 466 4.25 -9.62 0.47
#